data_AF-A0A1F4CZL3-F1
#
_entry.id   AF-A0A1F4CZL3-F1
#
_cell.length_a   1.000
_cell.length_b   1.000
_cell.length_c   1.000
_cell.angle_alpha   90.00
_cell.angle_beta   90.00
_cell.angle_gamma   90.00
#
_symmetry.space_group_name_H-M   'P 1'
#
loop_
_entity.id
_entity.type
_entity.pdbx_description
1 polymer ?
#
loop_
_entity_poly.entity_id
_entity_poly.type
_entity_poly.pdbx_seq_one_letter_code
_entity_poly.pdbx_strand_id
1 'polypeptide(L)'
;MARGLEMIVGSVNDPVFGPYVMVGAGGVFSEIIRDTTLRFAPFGVREALDMLDELKIARVLRGYRGARPYDIDALADALVRVSELVADHAATIAELDINPLFVRHAGEAVIAADGLAGLKPVAQR
;
A
#
# COMPACT_ATOMS: atom_id res chain seq x y z
N MET A 1 -9.80 -18.44 -1.55
CA MET A 1 -9.26 -17.27 -2.26
C MET A 1 -9.81 -16.02 -1.60
N ALA A 2 -8.94 -15.07 -1.23
CA ALA A 2 -9.38 -13.79 -0.70
C ALA A 2 -10.20 -13.03 -1.77
N ARG A 3 -11.19 -12.26 -1.33
CA ARG A 3 -12.06 -11.43 -2.17
C ARG A 3 -12.06 -10.02 -1.61
N GLY A 4 -12.20 -9.03 -2.46
CA GLY A 4 -12.20 -7.60 -2.10
C GLY A 4 -11.77 -6.74 -3.27
N LEU A 5 -11.63 -5.43 -3.03
CA LEU A 5 -10.95 -4.55 -3.96
C LEU A 5 -9.45 -4.89 -3.93
N GLU A 6 -8.87 -5.11 -5.10
CA GLU A 6 -7.43 -5.35 -5.22
C GLU A 6 -6.68 -4.03 -5.23
N MET A 7 -5.66 -3.96 -4.37
CA MET A 7 -4.72 -2.86 -4.23
C MET A 7 -3.30 -3.40 -4.36
N ILE A 8 -2.37 -2.50 -4.69
CA ILE A 8 -0.92 -2.77 -4.68
C ILE A 8 -0.30 -1.83 -3.66
N VAL A 9 0.56 -2.36 -2.80
CA VAL A 9 1.40 -1.57 -1.89
C VAL A 9 2.85 -1.96 -2.14
N GLY A 10 3.65 -0.99 -2.56
CA GLY A 10 5.07 -1.18 -2.81
C GLY A 10 5.91 -0.23 -1.97
N SER A 11 7.18 -0.55 -1.78
CA SER A 11 8.17 0.36 -1.20
C SER A 11 9.52 0.15 -1.84
N VAL A 12 10.25 1.25 -2.00
CA VAL A 12 11.66 1.24 -2.43
C VAL A 12 12.46 2.10 -1.48
N ASN A 13 13.64 1.64 -1.13
CA ASN A 13 14.59 2.38 -0.32
C ASN A 13 15.57 3.13 -1.24
N ASP A 14 15.22 4.39 -1.54
CA ASP A 14 16.02 5.24 -2.40
C ASP A 14 17.37 5.56 -1.72
N PRO A 15 18.50 5.50 -2.45
CA PRO A 15 19.83 5.73 -1.86
C PRO A 15 20.07 7.17 -1.40
N VAL A 16 19.27 8.14 -1.86
CA VAL A 16 19.40 9.56 -1.51
C VAL A 16 18.32 9.98 -0.51
N PHE A 17 17.07 9.61 -0.77
CA PHE A 17 15.92 10.09 -0.01
C PHE A 17 15.43 9.13 1.08
N GLY A 18 15.90 7.88 1.07
CA GLY A 18 15.43 6.85 1.98
C GLY A 18 14.15 6.16 1.49
N PRO A 19 13.48 5.38 2.36
CA PRO A 19 12.31 4.60 1.98
C PRO A 19 11.10 5.46 1.67
N TYR A 20 10.35 5.06 0.65
CA TYR A 20 9.02 5.58 0.37
C TYR A 20 8.06 4.43 0.08
N VAL A 21 6.79 4.61 0.47
CA VAL A 21 5.70 3.68 0.17
C VAL A 21 4.88 4.24 -0.97
N MET A 22 4.52 3.37 -1.91
CA MET A 22 3.55 3.60 -2.97
C MET A 22 2.29 2.78 -2.68
N VAL A 23 1.12 3.36 -2.89
CA VAL A 23 -0.15 2.65 -2.94
C VAL A 23 -0.84 2.92 -4.26
N GLY A 24 -1.56 1.92 -4.78
CA GLY A 24 -2.39 2.12 -5.96
C GLY A 24 -3.42 1.03 -6.20
N ALA A 25 -4.25 1.25 -7.20
CA ALA A 25 -5.25 0.28 -7.65
C ALA A 25 -4.57 -0.98 -8.21
N GLY A 26 -5.03 -2.16 -7.79
CA GLY A 26 -4.61 -3.47 -8.31
C GLY A 26 -5.57 -4.03 -9.37
N GLY A 27 -5.25 -5.22 -9.87
CA GLY A 27 -6.10 -5.95 -10.84
C GLY A 27 -6.41 -5.16 -12.11
N VAL A 28 -7.64 -5.30 -12.63
CA VAL A 28 -8.10 -4.64 -13.87
C VAL A 28 -7.91 -3.12 -13.88
N PHE A 29 -7.94 -2.47 -12.71
CA PHE A 29 -7.77 -1.03 -12.61
C PHE A 29 -6.30 -0.59 -12.75
N SER A 30 -5.33 -1.45 -12.40
CA SER A 30 -3.90 -1.12 -12.49
C SER A 30 -3.45 -0.98 -13.94
N GLU A 31 -3.91 -1.89 -14.82
CA GLU A 31 -3.51 -1.97 -16.22
C GLU A 31 -3.99 -0.78 -17.06
N ILE A 32 -5.12 -0.17 -16.65
CA ILE A 32 -5.80 0.86 -17.44
C ILE A 32 -5.48 2.28 -16.94
N ILE A 33 -5.38 2.48 -15.62
CA ILE A 33 -5.52 3.83 -15.03
C ILE A 33 -4.19 4.41 -14.50
N ARG A 34 -3.16 3.58 -14.26
CA ARG A 34 -1.92 3.97 -13.56
C ARG A 34 -2.23 4.87 -12.37
N ASP A 35 -3.06 4.35 -11.47
CA ASP A 35 -3.61 5.07 -10.32
C ASP A 35 -2.78 4.79 -9.08
N THR A 36 -1.73 5.60 -8.86
CA THR A 36 -0.81 5.43 -7.73
C THR A 36 -0.49 6.77 -7.09
N THR A 37 -0.13 6.73 -5.81
CA THR A 37 0.49 7.84 -5.08
C THR A 37 1.59 7.30 -4.18
N LEU A 38 2.49 8.18 -3.72
CA LEU A 38 3.62 7.83 -2.86
C LEU A 38 3.79 8.80 -1.70
N ARG A 39 4.42 8.32 -0.62
CA ARG A 39 4.90 9.13 0.52
C ARG A 39 6.21 8.57 1.05
N PHE A 40 7.10 9.46 1.48
CA PHE A 40 8.31 9.07 2.22
C PHE A 40 7.92 8.49 3.57
N ALA A 41 8.60 7.41 3.96
CA ALA A 41 8.38 6.70 5.20
C ALA A 41 9.33 7.20 6.31
N PRO A 42 8.92 7.12 7.60
CA PRO A 42 7.60 6.70 8.07
C PRO A 42 6.57 7.83 7.96
N PHE A 43 5.28 7.49 7.93
CA PHE A 43 4.19 8.46 7.96
C PHE A 43 3.02 7.99 8.84
N GLY A 44 2.15 8.93 9.22
CA GLY A 44 1.02 8.66 10.10
C GLY A 44 -0.29 8.37 9.34
N VAL A 45 -1.33 8.06 10.11
CA VAL A 45 -2.67 7.75 9.58
C VAL A 45 -3.21 8.89 8.72
N ARG A 46 -2.91 10.14 9.05
CA ARG A 46 -3.36 11.29 8.27
C ARG A 46 -2.80 11.26 6.85
N GLU A 47 -1.49 11.10 6.71
CA GLU A 47 -0.84 11.01 5.41
C GLU A 47 -1.32 9.78 4.62
N ALA A 48 -1.57 8.66 5.32
CA ALA A 48 -2.14 7.47 4.69
C ALA A 48 -3.55 7.72 4.13
N LEU A 49 -4.41 8.42 4.87
CA LEU A 49 -5.74 8.82 4.37
C LEU A 49 -5.65 9.79 3.19
N ASP A 50 -4.73 10.77 3.26
CA ASP A 50 -4.49 11.70 2.16
C ASP A 50 -4.04 10.94 0.89
N MET A 51 -3.16 9.94 1.02
CA MET A 51 -2.78 9.06 -0.09
C MET A 51 -3.99 8.35 -0.72
N LEU A 52 -4.89 7.81 0.10
CA LEU A 52 -6.06 7.10 -0.39
C LEU A 52 -7.06 8.02 -1.10
N ASP A 53 -7.15 9.28 -0.69
CA ASP A 53 -8.00 10.28 -1.32
C ASP A 53 -7.43 10.85 -2.62
N GLU A 54 -6.12 10.77 -2.83
CA GLU A 54 -5.47 11.16 -4.09
C GLU A 54 -5.72 10.17 -5.24
N LEU A 55 -6.11 8.92 -4.92
CA LEU A 55 -6.39 7.91 -5.92
C LEU A 55 -7.66 8.25 -6.71
N LYS A 56 -7.62 8.05 -8.03
CA LYS A 56 -8.79 8.16 -8.91
C LYS A 56 -9.90 7.19 -8.49
N ILE A 57 -9.55 6.06 -7.88
CA ILE A 57 -10.50 5.09 -7.31
C ILE A 57 -11.05 5.48 -5.92
N ALA A 58 -10.69 6.63 -5.33
CA ALA A 58 -11.15 7.03 -3.99
C ALA A 58 -12.68 6.95 -3.83
N ARG A 59 -13.43 7.30 -4.88
CA ARG A 59 -14.91 7.18 -4.89
C ARG A 59 -15.40 5.74 -4.83
N VAL A 60 -14.64 4.79 -5.38
CA VAL A 60 -14.94 3.36 -5.30
C VAL A 60 -14.64 2.85 -3.89
N LEU A 61 -13.50 3.25 -3.31
CA LEU A 61 -13.14 2.93 -1.91
C LEU A 61 -14.24 3.36 -0.93
N ARG A 62 -14.79 4.56 -1.13
CA ARG A 62 -15.88 5.12 -0.29
C ARG A 62 -17.29 4.57 -0.61
N GLY A 63 -17.39 3.65 -1.57
CA GLY A 63 -18.67 3.15 -2.08
C GLY A 63 -19.25 4.02 -3.20
N TYR A 64 -19.52 3.42 -4.36
CA TYR A 64 -20.08 4.10 -5.53
C TYR A 64 -21.41 3.47 -5.97
N ARG A 65 -22.39 4.30 -6.34
CA ARG A 65 -23.74 3.88 -6.82
C ARG A 65 -24.44 2.88 -5.89
N GLY A 66 -24.42 3.13 -4.58
CA GLY A 66 -25.10 2.30 -3.58
C GLY A 66 -24.32 1.07 -3.13
N ALA A 67 -23.10 0.85 -3.64
CA ALA A 67 -22.20 -0.17 -3.11
C ALA A 67 -21.74 0.18 -1.68
N ARG A 68 -21.52 -0.85 -0.86
CA ARG A 68 -20.94 -0.71 0.48
C ARG A 68 -19.50 -0.14 0.38
N PRO A 69 -19.09 0.74 1.30
CA PRO A 69 -17.71 1.22 1.36
C PRO A 69 -16.75 0.08 1.71
N TYR A 70 -15.50 0.25 1.28
CA TYR A 70 -14.36 -0.59 1.68
C TYR A 70 -13.79 -0.13 3.02
N ASP A 71 -12.99 -0.99 3.65
CA ASP A 71 -12.37 -0.73 4.94
C ASP A 71 -11.15 0.19 4.81
N ILE A 72 -11.43 1.48 4.65
CA ILE A 72 -10.42 2.54 4.45
C ILE A 72 -9.54 2.68 5.69
N ASP A 73 -10.10 2.54 6.89
CA ASP A 73 -9.35 2.67 8.13
C ASP A 73 -8.34 1.52 8.28
N ALA A 74 -8.76 0.28 8.01
CA ALA A 74 -7.85 -0.87 8.00
C ALA A 74 -6.79 -0.76 6.89
N LEU A 75 -7.12 -0.17 5.73
CA LEU A 75 -6.15 0.08 4.67
C LEU A 75 -5.14 1.15 5.07
N ALA A 76 -5.58 2.24 5.70
CA ALA A 76 -4.69 3.28 6.20
C ALA A 76 -3.75 2.75 7.29
N ASP A 77 -4.26 1.94 8.23
CA ASP A 77 -3.44 1.26 9.25
C ASP A 77 -2.39 0.35 8.60
N ALA A 78 -2.77 -0.42 7.56
CA ALA A 78 -1.83 -1.25 6.81
C ALA A 78 -0.71 -0.43 6.15
N LEU A 79 -1.05 0.73 5.55
CA LEU A 79 -0.04 1.63 4.95
C LEU A 79 0.92 2.20 5.99
N VAL A 80 0.40 2.63 7.15
CA VAL A 80 1.23 3.14 8.26
C VAL A 80 2.21 2.07 8.71
N ARG A 81 1.72 0.85 8.99
CA ARG A 81 2.57 -0.28 9.42
C ARG A 81 3.62 -0.66 8.38
N VAL A 82 3.28 -0.62 7.09
CA VAL A 82 4.26 -0.84 6.02
C VAL A 82 5.30 0.26 6.04
N SER A 83 4.91 1.52 6.22
CA SER A 83 5.84 2.66 6.30
C SER A 83 6.80 2.53 7.48
N GLU A 84 6.30 2.13 8.65
CA GLU A 84 7.11 1.88 9.85
C GLU A 84 8.07 0.72 9.61
N LEU A 85 7.60 -0.41 9.06
CA LEU A 85 8.41 -1.57 8.74
C LEU A 85 9.61 -1.21 7.84
N VAL A 86 9.39 -0.47 6.76
CA VAL A 86 10.46 -0.14 5.80
C VAL A 86 11.40 0.94 6.33
N ALA A 87 10.91 1.82 7.21
CA ALA A 87 11.75 2.79 7.92
C ALA A 87 12.64 2.12 8.96
N ASP A 88 12.07 1.27 9.83
CA ASP A 88 12.78 0.54 10.88
C ASP A 88 13.84 -0.41 10.31
N HIS A 89 13.59 -0.94 9.12
CA HIS A 89 14.50 -1.84 8.42
C HIS A 89 15.18 -1.19 7.21
N ALA A 90 15.34 0.13 7.19
CA ALA A 90 15.98 0.84 6.07
C ALA A 90 17.45 0.41 5.83
N ALA A 91 18.12 -0.21 6.79
CA ALA A 91 19.46 -0.76 6.59
C ALA A 91 19.47 -2.11 5.84
N THR A 92 18.36 -2.84 5.81
CA THR A 92 18.30 -4.23 5.33
C THR A 92 17.29 -4.44 4.20
N ILE A 93 16.15 -3.74 4.19
CA ILE A 93 15.15 -3.84 3.12
C ILE A 93 15.53 -2.86 2.01
N ALA A 94 15.66 -3.38 0.79
CA ALA A 94 15.84 -2.60 -0.43
C ALA A 94 14.49 -2.26 -1.06
N GLU A 95 13.58 -3.24 -1.12
CA GLU A 95 12.25 -3.10 -1.69
C GLU A 95 11.25 -4.05 -1.03
N LEU A 96 9.98 -3.69 -1.10
CA LEU A 96 8.85 -4.50 -0.65
C LEU A 96 7.74 -4.38 -1.71
N ASP A 97 7.11 -5.48 -2.07
CA ASP A 97 5.93 -5.50 -2.94
C ASP A 97 4.86 -6.39 -2.31
N ILE A 98 3.65 -5.84 -2.13
CA ILE A 98 2.47 -6.54 -1.66
C ILE A 98 1.42 -6.42 -2.76
N ASN A 99 1.28 -7.51 -3.53
CA ASN A 99 0.40 -7.56 -4.68
C ASN A 99 -0.12 -8.99 -4.93
N PRO A 100 -1.43 -9.27 -4.76
CA PRO A 100 -2.49 -8.31 -4.42
C PRO A 100 -2.68 -8.14 -2.91
N LEU A 101 -3.03 -6.91 -2.51
CA LEU A 101 -3.64 -6.58 -1.23
C LEU A 101 -5.16 -6.50 -1.41
N PHE A 102 -5.93 -7.38 -0.76
CA PHE A 102 -7.39 -7.35 -0.80
C PHE A 102 -7.98 -6.51 0.32
N VAL A 103 -8.73 -5.47 -0.06
CA VAL A 103 -9.49 -4.62 0.86
C VAL A 103 -10.95 -5.08 0.86
N ARG A 104 -11.46 -5.51 2.00
CA ARG A 104 -12.88 -5.90 2.15
C ARG A 104 -13.74 -4.72 2.57
N HIS A 105 -15.04 -4.95 2.71
CA HIS A 105 -15.96 -3.91 3.15
C HIS A 105 -15.66 -3.46 4.59
N ALA A 106 -16.06 -2.24 4.92
CA ALA A 106 -15.82 -1.65 6.23
C ALA A 106 -16.24 -2.59 7.38
N GLY A 107 -15.34 -2.77 8.35
CA GLY A 107 -15.50 -3.64 9.52
C GLY A 107 -15.11 -5.10 9.28
N GLU A 108 -14.52 -5.42 8.13
CA GLU A 108 -14.09 -6.78 7.79
C GLU A 108 -12.57 -6.94 7.93
N ALA A 109 -11.80 -6.80 6.85
CA ALA A 109 -10.35 -6.99 6.88
C ALA A 109 -9.64 -6.42 5.65
N VAL A 110 -8.35 -6.15 5.80
CA VAL A 110 -7.38 -6.01 4.72
C VAL A 110 -6.44 -7.21 4.75
N ILE A 111 -6.24 -7.88 3.61
CA ILE A 111 -5.53 -9.15 3.53
C ILE A 111 -4.48 -9.09 2.40
N ALA A 112 -3.20 -9.18 2.75
CA ALA A 112 -2.14 -9.43 1.79
C ALA A 112 -2.21 -10.90 1.35
N ALA A 113 -2.41 -11.15 0.05
CA ALA A 113 -2.42 -12.51 -0.48
C ALA A 113 -1.04 -12.99 -0.90
N ASP A 114 -0.17 -12.05 -1.29
CA ASP A 114 1.23 -12.28 -1.63
C ASP A 114 2.08 -11.11 -1.13
N GLY A 115 3.37 -11.35 -0.95
CA GLY A 115 4.33 -10.36 -0.47
C GLY A 115 5.76 -10.80 -0.76
N LEU A 116 6.53 -9.92 -1.40
CA LEU A 116 7.94 -10.12 -1.72
C LEU A 116 8.77 -9.00 -1.08
N ALA A 117 9.84 -9.36 -0.37
CA ALA A 117 10.80 -8.40 0.17
C ALA A 117 12.19 -8.65 -0.44
N GLY A 118 12.72 -7.62 -1.11
CA GLY A 118 14.10 -7.60 -1.58
C GLY A 118 15.01 -7.04 -0.49
N LEU A 119 16.06 -7.79 -0.16
CA LEU A 119 17.05 -7.38 0.85
C LEU A 119 18.26 -6.72 0.19
N LYS A 120 18.83 -5.73 0.87
CA LYS A 120 20.13 -5.16 0.48
C LYS A 120 21.21 -6.25 0.52
N PRO A 121 22.17 -6.24 -0.42
CA PRO A 121 23.28 -7.18 -0.38
C PRO A 121 24.02 -7.06 0.96
N VAL A 122 24.30 -8.19 1.59
CA VAL A 122 25.21 -8.21 2.74
C VAL A 122 26.59 -7.84 2.20
N ALA A 123 27.18 -6.77 2.72
CA ALA A 123 28.56 -6.40 2.38
C ALA A 123 29.47 -7.61 2.65
N GLN A 124 30.05 -8.19 1.60
CA GLN A 124 31.06 -9.22 1.74
C GLN A 124 32.28 -8.55 2.38
N ARG A 125 32.63 -8.98 3.59
CA ARG A 125 33.86 -8.58 4.27
C ARG A 125 35.07 -9.23 3.62
#